data_AF-A0A7W1CQM3-F1
#
_entry.id   AF-A0A7W1CQM3-F1
#
_cell.length_a   1.000
_cell.length_b   1.000
_cell.length_c   1.000
_cell.angle_alpha   90.00
_cell.angle_beta   90.00
_cell.angle_gamma   90.00
#
_symmetry.space_group_name_H-M   'P 1'
#
loop_
_entity.id
_entity.type
_entity.pdbx_description
1 polymer ?
#
loop_
_entity_poly.entity_id
_entity_poly.type
_entity_poly.pdbx_seq_one_letter_code
_entity_poly.pdbx_strand_id
1 'polypeptide(L)'
;MANNQELITIEQIAEQLVRLEPASLPHRTLLALVRLRLGKADKALEVYADLNVPPNTASPGALAVHVAVLTANGHLEEAKTEADAIKPEQLLPEEQELLETLKR
;
A
#
# COMPACT_ATOMS: atom_id res chain seq x y z
N MET A 1 2.19 17.20 7.57
CA MET A 1 1.74 16.89 6.18
C MET A 1 2.97 16.94 5.31
N ALA A 2 3.34 15.81 4.68
CA ALA A 2 4.48 15.79 3.77
C ALA A 2 4.21 16.77 2.61
N ASN A 3 5.22 17.52 2.19
CA ASN A 3 5.08 18.44 1.07
C ASN A 3 4.80 17.63 -0.20
N ASN A 4 3.84 18.02 -1.05
CA ASN A 4 3.52 17.27 -2.28
C ASN A 4 4.77 17.09 -3.17
N GLN A 5 5.71 18.03 -3.13
CA GLN A 5 6.98 17.93 -3.84
C GLN A 5 7.87 16.78 -3.31
N GLU A 6 7.86 16.55 -2.00
CA GLU A 6 8.57 15.41 -1.39
C GLU A 6 7.92 14.10 -1.81
N LEU A 7 6.59 14.01 -1.79
CA LEU A 7 5.86 12.80 -2.22
C LEU A 7 6.13 12.47 -3.70
N ILE A 8 6.19 13.47 -4.59
CA ILE A 8 6.57 13.26 -6.00
C ILE A 8 8.01 12.73 -6.11
N THR A 9 8.92 13.25 -5.30
CA THR A 9 10.32 12.79 -5.29
C THR A 9 10.42 11.35 -4.78
N ILE A 10 9.68 11.02 -3.73
CA ILE A 10 9.63 9.65 -3.18
C ILE A 10 8.97 8.70 -4.20
N GLU A 11 7.94 9.13 -4.93
CA GLU A 11 7.31 8.33 -6.00
C GLU A 11 8.34 7.95 -7.05
N GLN A 12 9.15 8.91 -7.52
CA GLN A 12 10.20 8.67 -8.52
C GLN A 12 11.29 7.72 -8.03
N ILE A 13 11.70 7.86 -6.76
CA ILE A 13 12.69 6.97 -6.13
C ILE A 13 12.11 5.56 -6.00
N ALA A 14 10.89 5.43 -5.47
CA ALA A 14 10.22 4.15 -5.29
C ALA A 14 9.99 3.44 -6.63
N GLU A 15 9.61 4.18 -7.67
CA GLU A 15 9.48 3.63 -9.02
C GLU A 15 10.82 3.12 -9.56
N GLN A 16 11.93 3.82 -9.28
CA GLN A 16 13.26 3.37 -9.64
C GLN A 16 13.66 2.09 -8.88
N LEU A 17 13.36 2.01 -7.58
CA LEU A 17 13.60 0.82 -6.77
C LEU A 17 12.80 -0.39 -7.26
N VAL A 18 11.54 -0.19 -7.67
CA VAL A 18 10.72 -1.25 -8.27
C VAL A 18 11.26 -1.68 -9.63
N ARG A 19 11.81 -0.76 -10.44
CA ARG A 19 12.48 -1.14 -11.70
C ARG A 19 13.75 -1.95 -11.46
N LEU A 20 14.53 -1.59 -10.44
CA LEU A 20 15.78 -2.29 -10.10
C LEU A 20 15.51 -3.65 -9.45
N GLU A 21 14.51 -3.72 -8.58
CA GLU A 21 14.10 -4.93 -7.88
C GLU A 21 12.59 -5.18 -8.03
N PRO A 22 12.14 -5.69 -9.19
CA PRO A 22 10.72 -5.89 -9.44
C PRO A 22 10.08 -6.88 -8.48
N ALA A 23 10.81 -7.86 -7.95
CA ALA A 23 10.27 -8.83 -7.00
C ALA A 23 10.18 -8.30 -5.55
N SER A 24 10.73 -7.11 -5.27
CA SER A 24 10.75 -6.56 -3.92
C SER A 24 9.38 -6.01 -3.51
N LEU A 25 8.69 -6.78 -2.67
CA LEU A 25 7.44 -6.39 -2.04
C LEU A 25 7.52 -5.06 -1.26
N PRO A 26 8.57 -4.81 -0.44
CA PRO A 26 8.70 -3.53 0.25
C PRO A 26 8.77 -2.33 -0.70
N HIS A 27 9.50 -2.43 -1.81
CA HIS A 27 9.62 -1.33 -2.78
C HIS A 27 8.29 -1.05 -3.49
N ARG A 28 7.56 -2.11 -3.86
CA ARG A 28 6.21 -2.00 -4.43
C ARG A 28 5.24 -1.36 -3.43
N THR A 29 5.26 -1.81 -2.19
CA THR A 29 4.40 -1.27 -1.12
C THR A 29 4.66 0.22 -0.89
N LEU A 30 5.93 0.64 -0.89
CA LEU A 30 6.30 2.06 -0.79
C LEU A 30 5.74 2.87 -1.98
N LEU A 31 5.89 2.36 -3.21
CA LEU A 31 5.37 3.01 -4.41
C LEU A 31 3.85 3.17 -4.34
N ALA A 32 3.14 2.12 -3.92
CA ALA A 32 1.69 2.13 -3.76
C ALA A 32 1.24 3.14 -2.69
N LEU A 33 1.88 3.13 -1.51
CA LEU A 33 1.57 4.06 -0.41
C LEU A 33 1.74 5.52 -0.84
N VAL A 34 2.83 5.83 -1.55
CA VAL A 34 3.11 7.21 -1.99
C VAL A 34 2.12 7.64 -3.06
N ARG A 35 1.78 6.76 -4.02
CA ARG A 35 0.75 7.02 -5.02
C ARG A 35 -0.62 7.24 -4.38
N LEU A 36 -0.96 6.46 -3.37
CA LEU A 36 -2.20 6.64 -2.59
C LEU A 36 -2.23 8.02 -1.90
N ARG A 37 -1.13 8.42 -1.25
CA ARG A 37 -1.01 9.74 -0.59
C ARG A 37 -1.06 10.92 -1.58
N LEU A 38 -0.68 10.70 -2.83
CA LEU A 38 -0.82 11.68 -3.92
C LEU A 38 -2.23 11.68 -4.56
N GLY A 39 -3.17 10.87 -4.04
CA GLY A 39 -4.52 10.73 -4.58
C GLY A 39 -4.59 9.89 -5.87
N LYS A 40 -3.53 9.17 -6.22
CA LYS A 40 -3.45 8.32 -7.42
C LYS A 40 -3.83 6.87 -7.07
N ALA A 41 -5.06 6.66 -6.61
CA ALA A 41 -5.54 5.35 -6.14
C ALA A 41 -5.47 4.26 -7.23
N ASP A 42 -5.87 4.56 -8.46
CA ASP A 42 -5.82 3.61 -9.58
C ASP A 42 -4.39 3.13 -9.84
N LYS A 43 -3.44 4.07 -9.88
CA LYS A 43 -2.01 3.76 -10.08
C LYS A 43 -1.38 3.03 -8.90
N ALA A 44 -1.95 3.17 -7.70
CA ALA A 44 -1.50 2.42 -6.54
C ALA A 44 -1.94 0.95 -6.65
N LEU A 45 -3.15 0.70 -7.17
CA LEU A 45 -3.68 -0.64 -7.42
C LEU A 45 -2.87 -1.37 -8.51
N GLU A 46 -2.51 -0.67 -9.58
CA GLU A 46 -1.67 -1.21 -10.67
C GLU A 46 -0.32 -1.78 -10.18
N VAL A 47 0.23 -1.29 -9.07
CA VAL A 47 1.49 -1.82 -8.51
C VAL A 47 1.36 -3.29 -8.11
N TYR A 48 0.14 -3.73 -7.79
CA TYR A 48 -0.19 -5.08 -7.38
C TYR A 48 -0.73 -5.96 -8.52
N ALA A 49 -1.05 -5.40 -9.70
CA ALA A 49 -1.69 -6.12 -10.81
C ALA A 49 -0.88 -7.32 -11.36
N ASP A 50 0.45 -7.31 -11.19
CA ASP A 50 1.35 -8.39 -11.63
C ASP A 50 2.03 -9.13 -10.45
N LEU A 51 1.51 -8.98 -9.22
CA LEU A 51 2.08 -9.64 -8.05
C LEU A 51 1.51 -11.05 -7.88
N ASN A 52 2.27 -12.05 -8.33
CA ASN A 52 2.04 -13.44 -7.90
C ASN A 52 2.79 -13.69 -6.59
N VAL A 53 2.34 -13.03 -5.52
CA VAL A 53 2.99 -13.11 -4.21
C VAL A 53 2.51 -14.36 -3.50
N PRO A 54 3.41 -15.22 -2.98
CA PRO A 54 2.99 -16.32 -2.16
C PRO A 54 2.23 -15.77 -0.94
N PRO A 55 1.06 -16.33 -0.57
CA PRO A 55 0.14 -15.76 0.43
C PRO A 55 0.72 -15.58 1.84
N ASN A 56 1.95 -16.03 2.10
CA ASN A 56 2.65 -15.93 3.38
C ASN A 56 3.92 -15.06 3.34
N THR A 57 4.16 -14.33 2.25
CA THR A 57 5.37 -13.50 2.09
C THR A 57 5.10 -12.01 2.34
N ALA A 58 3.83 -11.59 2.35
CA ALA A 58 3.46 -10.21 2.66
C ALA A 58 3.53 -9.96 4.17
N SER A 59 4.20 -8.87 4.55
CA SER A 59 4.19 -8.41 5.94
C SER A 59 2.82 -7.81 6.29
N PRO A 60 2.42 -7.80 7.58
CA PRO A 60 1.19 -7.14 8.04
C PRO A 60 1.06 -5.69 7.55
N GLY A 61 2.16 -4.94 7.55
CA GLY A 61 2.21 -3.58 7.00
C GLY A 61 1.94 -3.49 5.50
N ALA A 62 2.46 -4.44 4.71
CA ALA A 62 2.17 -4.49 3.27
C ALA A 62 0.70 -4.80 3.00
N LEU A 63 0.09 -5.69 3.79
CA LEU A 63 -1.35 -5.96 3.73
C LEU A 63 -2.16 -4.72 4.13
N ALA A 64 -1.76 -3.99 5.18
CA ALA A 64 -2.45 -2.75 5.57
C ALA A 64 -2.45 -1.69 4.46
N VAL A 65 -1.34 -1.54 3.74
CA VAL A 65 -1.27 -0.65 2.57
C VAL A 65 -2.13 -1.18 1.41
N HIS A 66 -2.17 -2.49 1.18
CA HIS A 66 -2.99 -3.07 0.12
C HIS A 66 -4.50 -2.90 0.41
N VAL A 67 -4.94 -3.14 1.64
CA VAL A 67 -6.29 -2.80 2.13
C VAL A 67 -6.60 -1.33 1.88
N ALA A 68 -5.64 -0.44 2.12
CA ALA A 68 -5.80 0.99 1.87
C ALA A 68 -6.04 1.33 0.41
N VAL A 69 -5.28 0.69 -0.47
CA VAL A 69 -5.42 0.84 -1.91
C VAL A 69 -6.75 0.27 -2.40
N LEU A 70 -7.14 -0.92 -1.95
CA LEU A 70 -8.43 -1.54 -2.30
C LEU A 70 -9.60 -0.64 -1.86
N THR A 71 -9.55 -0.13 -0.63
CA THR A 71 -10.58 0.76 -0.09
C THR A 71 -10.71 2.05 -0.91
N ALA A 72 -9.58 2.67 -1.28
CA ALA A 72 -9.58 3.89 -2.09
C ALA A 72 -10.08 3.68 -3.53
N ASN A 73 -10.00 2.45 -4.05
CA ASN A 73 -10.53 2.09 -5.37
C ASN A 73 -11.96 1.51 -5.31
N GLY A 74 -12.60 1.48 -4.14
CA GLY A 74 -13.98 0.99 -3.97
C GLY A 74 -14.12 -0.54 -3.86
N HIS A 75 -13.01 -1.28 -3.74
CA HIS A 75 -12.98 -2.73 -3.55
C HIS A 75 -13.20 -3.12 -2.08
N LEU A 76 -14.34 -2.71 -1.51
CA LEU A 76 -14.59 -2.77 -0.06
C LEU A 76 -14.68 -4.20 0.50
N GLU A 77 -15.25 -5.14 -0.24
CA GLU A 77 -15.39 -6.54 0.20
C GLU A 77 -14.02 -7.24 0.29
N GLU A 78 -13.15 -7.00 -0.70
CA GLU A 78 -11.78 -7.51 -0.72
C GLU A 78 -10.95 -6.87 0.40
N ALA A 79 -11.02 -5.54 0.53
CA ALA A 79 -10.36 -4.78 1.58
C ALA A 79 -10.75 -5.28 2.98
N LYS A 80 -12.04 -5.56 3.20
CA LYS A 80 -12.54 -6.07 4.48
C LYS A 80 -12.03 -7.48 4.78
N THR A 81 -12.09 -8.37 3.79
CA THR A 81 -11.59 -9.75 3.93
C THR A 81 -10.11 -9.77 4.31
N GLU A 82 -9.31 -8.91 3.68
CA GLU A 82 -7.89 -8.79 3.95
C GLU A 82 -7.61 -8.08 5.28
N ALA A 83 -8.38 -7.04 5.63
CA ALA A 83 -8.28 -6.38 6.93
C ALA A 83 -8.59 -7.32 8.09
N ASP A 84 -9.59 -8.20 7.95
CA ASP A 84 -9.96 -9.19 8.97
C ASP A 84 -8.85 -10.25 9.18
N ALA A 85 -7.99 -10.46 8.19
CA ALA A 85 -6.82 -11.34 8.32
C ALA A 85 -5.65 -10.68 9.07
N ILE A 86 -5.64 -9.35 9.22
CA ILE A 86 -4.58 -8.60 9.89
C ILE A 86 -4.91 -8.44 11.37
N LYS A 87 -4.02 -8.91 12.25
CA LYS A 87 -4.16 -8.64 13.68
C LYS A 87 -3.61 -7.25 13.99
N PRO A 88 -4.37 -6.37 14.69
CA PRO A 88 -3.90 -5.02 15.03
C PRO A 88 -2.57 -5.01 15.78
N GLU A 89 -2.32 -6.02 16.61
CA GLU A 89 -1.09 -6.20 17.39
C GLU A 89 0.18 -6.38 16.53
N GLN A 90 0.02 -6.73 15.25
CA GLN A 90 1.12 -6.94 14.30
C GLN A 90 1.43 -5.68 13.47
N LEU A 91 0.60 -4.64 13.62
CA LEU A 91 0.75 -3.39 12.90
C LEU A 91 1.46 -2.35 13.74
N LEU A 92 2.28 -1.53 13.08
CA LEU A 92 2.82 -0.31 13.66
C LEU A 92 1.69 0.73 13.85
N PRO A 93 1.82 1.66 14.80
CA PRO A 93 0.82 2.71 15.02
C PRO A 93 0.45 3.49 13.75
N GLU A 94 1.42 3.75 12.87
CA GLU A 94 1.23 4.46 11.60
C GLU A 94 0.40 3.64 10.60
N GLU A 95 0.51 2.32 10.64
CA GLU A 95 -0.24 1.40 9.77
C GLU A 95 -1.68 1.23 10.28
N GLN A 96 -1.87 1.23 11.60
CA GLN A 96 -3.20 1.28 12.21
C GLN A 96 -3.92 2.59 11.85
N GLU A 97 -3.23 3.73 11.95
CA GLU A 97 -3.78 5.04 11.57
C GLU A 97 -4.18 5.07 10.09
N LEU A 98 -3.36 4.48 9.21
CA LEU A 98 -3.70 4.34 7.80
C LEU A 98 -5.04 3.62 7.60
N LEU A 99 -5.25 2.48 8.26
CA LEU A 99 -6.51 1.73 8.18
C LEU A 99 -7.71 2.49 8.75
N GLU A 100 -7.52 3.21 9.86
CA GLU A 100 -8.59 3.99 10.49
C GLU A 100 -8.99 5.21 9.65
N THR A 101 -8.05 5.86 8.96
CA THR A 101 -8.37 7.00 8.08
C THR A 101 -9.26 6.65 6.89
N LEU A 102 -9.36 5.37 6.53
CA LEU A 102 -10.16 4.88 5.41
C LEU A 102 -11.57 4.45 5.80
N LYS A 103 -11.84 4.28 7.10
CA LYS A 103 -13.17 3.96 7.65
C LYS A 103 -14.05 5.20 7.83
N ARG A 104 -13.53 6.40 7.50
CA ARG A 104 -14.15 7.70 7.77
C ARG A 104 -15.00 8.25 6.64
#